data_AF-A0A1L8CP86-F1
#
_entry.id   AF-A0A1L8CP86-F1
#
_cell.length_a   1.000
_cell.length_b   1.000
_cell.length_c   1.000
_cell.angle_alpha   90.00
_cell.angle_beta   90.00
_cell.angle_gamma   90.00
#
_symmetry.space_group_name_H-M   'P 1'
#
loop_
_entity.id
_entity.type
_entity.pdbx_description
1 polymer ?
#
loop_
_entity_poly.entity_id
_entity_poly.type
_entity_poly.pdbx_seq_one_letter_code
_entity_poly.pdbx_strand_id
1 'polypeptide(L)' 'MDIVMPELGGIDAAQLMREINPNAKIIFATGYDLNESIEEGVDQHEEIVLHKPYSIIQLSQTLYEIFNA' A
#
# COMPACT_ATOMS: atom_id res chain seq x y z
N MET A 1 -0.87 4.71 1.40
CA MET A 1 -2.01 4.28 2.20
C MET A 1 -1.48 3.57 3.43
N ASP A 2 -1.84 4.01 4.62
CA ASP A 2 -1.50 3.25 5.82
C ASP A 2 -2.38 2.00 5.88
N ILE A 3 -1.81 0.83 6.18
CA ILE A 3 -2.60 -0.41 6.28
C ILE A 3 -3.49 -0.38 7.52
N VAL A 4 -2.93 0.03 8.65
CA VAL A 4 -3.64 0.06 9.93
C VAL A 4 -4.12 1.48 10.19
N MET A 5 -5.43 1.68 10.14
CA MET A 5 -6.09 2.96 10.38
C MET A 5 -7.33 2.76 11.27
N PRO A 6 -7.73 3.77 12.07
CA PRO A 6 -8.97 3.71 12.83
C PRO A 6 -10.20 3.74 11.89
N GLU A 7 -11.31 3.15 12.34
CA GLU A 7 -12.61 3.05 11.66
C GLU A 7 -12.63 2.20 10.38
N LEU A 8 -11.71 2.44 9.45
CA LEU A 8 -11.61 1.75 8.16
C LEU A 8 -10.15 1.42 7.86
N GLY A 9 -9.86 0.14 7.62
CA GLY A 9 -8.51 -0.32 7.27
C GLY A 9 -8.04 0.20 5.90
N GLY A 10 -6.73 0.27 5.70
CA GLY A 10 -6.14 0.73 4.45
C GLY A 10 -6.50 -0.13 3.24
N ILE A 11 -6.66 -1.44 3.45
CA ILE A 11 -7.03 -2.42 2.41
C ILE A 11 -8.45 -2.13 1.95
N ASP A 12 -9.41 -2.07 2.87
CA ASP A 12 -10.81 -1.75 2.57
C ASP A 12 -10.95 -0.37 1.92
N ALA A 13 -10.20 0.62 2.43
CA ALA A 13 -10.17 1.96 1.85
C ALA A 13 -9.63 1.94 0.41
N ALA A 14 -8.59 1.16 0.13
CA ALA A 14 -8.03 1.03 -1.21
C ALA A 14 -9.03 0.37 -2.18
N GLN A 15 -9.78 -0.63 -1.73
CA GLN A 15 -10.85 -1.24 -2.51
C GLN A 15 -11.92 -0.20 -2.89
N LEU A 16 -12.43 0.57 -1.92
CA LEU A 16 -13.40 1.63 -2.17
C LEU A 16 -12.85 2.73 -3.11
N MET A 17 -11.56 3.08 -2.98
CA MET A 17 -10.92 4.01 -3.91
C MET A 17 -10.88 3.47 -5.34
N ARG A 18 -10.69 2.16 -5.53
CA ARG A 18 -10.68 1.53 -6.85
C ARG A 18 -12.05 1.36 -7.48
N GLU A 19 -13.10 1.21 -6.66
CA GLU A 19 -14.48 1.29 -7.15
C GLU A 19 -14.78 2.66 -7.78
N ILE A 20 -14.17 3.73 -7.26
CA ILE A 20 -14.29 5.09 -7.81
C ILE A 20 -13.34 5.31 -9.00
N ASN A 21 -12.09 4.88 -8.88
CA ASN A 21 -11.09 4.98 -9.93
C ASN A 21 -10.27 3.68 -10.02
N PRO A 22 -10.59 2.79 -10.99
CA PRO A 22 -9.89 1.52 -11.15
C PRO A 22 -8.39 1.65 -11.43
N ASN A 23 -7.94 2.82 -11.90
CA ASN A 23 -6.53 3.10 -12.23
C ASN A 23 -5.79 3.82 -11.09
N ALA A 24 -6.38 3.93 -9.90
CA ALA A 24 -5.73 4.55 -8.76
C ALA A 24 -4.48 3.75 -8.35
N LYS A 25 -3.31 4.38 -8.49
CA LYS A 25 -2.02 3.86 -8.03
C LYS A 25 -1.93 4.04 -6.52
N ILE A 26 -1.81 2.93 -5.79
CA ILE A 26 -1.80 2.92 -4.32
C ILE A 26 -0.50 2.27 -3.85
N ILE A 27 0.26 2.96 -3.00
CA ILE A 27 1.38 2.39 -2.24
C ILE A 27 0.87 2.12 -0.84
N PHE A 28 0.96 0.89 -0.33
CA PHE A 28 0.68 0.59 1.06
C PHE A 28 1.89 0.85 1.94
N ALA A 29 1.65 1.23 3.19
CA ALA A 29 2.68 1.50 4.18
C ALA A 29 2.32 0.78 5.48
N THR A 30 3.24 -0.04 6.02
CA THR A 30 2.98 -0.89 7.20
C THR A 30 4.15 -0.89 8.17
N GLY A 31 3.90 -0.80 9.47
CA GLY A 31 4.96 -0.79 10.51
C GLY A 31 5.04 -2.06 11.36
N TYR A 32 4.25 -3.08 11.03
CA TYR A 32 4.30 -4.37 11.71
C TYR A 32 5.05 -5.37 10.85
N ASP A 33 5.77 -6.30 11.50
CA ASP A 33 6.14 -7.56 10.85
C ASP A 33 4.84 -8.14 10.30
N LEU A 34 4.81 -8.34 8.99
CA LEU A 34 3.64 -8.74 8.23
C LEU A 34 3.19 -10.11 8.78
N ASN A 35 2.30 -10.11 9.76
CA ASN A 35 1.62 -11.33 10.14
C ASN A 35 0.83 -11.77 8.91
N GLU A 36 0.92 -13.05 8.53
CA GLU A 36 0.29 -13.65 7.33
C GLU A 36 -1.16 -13.19 7.11
N SER A 37 -1.90 -12.88 8.18
CA SER A 37 -3.27 -12.38 8.14
C SER A 37 -3.47 -11.01 7.46
N ILE A 38 -2.44 -10.15 7.39
CA ILE A 38 -2.51 -8.88 6.62
C ILE A 38 -2.19 -9.13 5.13
N GLU A 39 -1.38 -10.16 4.83
CA GLU A 39 -1.04 -10.54 3.44
C GLU A 39 -2.24 -11.11 2.69
N GLU A 40 -3.21 -11.76 3.35
CA GLU A 40 -4.38 -12.36 2.69
C GLU A 40 -5.22 -11.34 1.88
N GLY A 41 -5.16 -10.04 2.23
CA GLY A 41 -5.89 -8.98 1.53
C GLY A 41 -5.04 -8.12 0.58
N VAL A 42 -3.73 -8.32 0.54
CA VAL A 42 -2.79 -7.54 -0.28
C VAL A 42 -2.01 -8.51 -1.14
N ASP A 43 -2.40 -8.65 -2.41
CA ASP A 43 -1.59 -9.43 -3.36
C ASP A 43 -0.27 -8.70 -3.60
N GLN A 44 0.81 -9.19 -3.00
CA GLN A 44 2.15 -8.62 -3.11
C GLN A 44 2.70 -8.66 -4.55
N HIS A 45 2.07 -9.41 -5.46
CA HIS A 45 2.45 -9.41 -6.88
C HIS A 45 1.85 -8.23 -7.65
N GLU A 46 0.74 -7.68 -7.18
CA GLU A 46 0.04 -6.55 -7.82
C GLU A 46 0.21 -5.23 -7.04
N GLU A 47 0.46 -5.32 -5.73
CA GLU A 47 0.52 -4.18 -4.82
C GLU A 47 1.93 -3.82 -4.39
N ILE A 48 2.15 -2.51 -4.19
CA ILE A 48 3.45 -1.99 -3.76
C ILE A 48 3.38 -1.63 -2.29
N VAL A 49 4.25 -2.25 -1.49
CA VAL A 49 4.27 -2.10 -0.03
C VAL A 49 5.59 -1.50 0.46
N LEU A 50 5.49 -0.47 1.29
CA LEU A 50 6.61 0.15 2.01
C LEU A 50 6.55 -0.20 3.50
N HIS A 51 7.60 -0.86 4.00
CA HIS A 51 7.73 -1.15 5.42
C HIS A 51 8.25 0.07 6.17
N LYS A 52 7.53 0.47 7.23
CA LYS A 52 7.90 1.53 8.15
C LYS A 52 8.87 0.97 9.21
N PRO A 53 9.93 1.72 9.58
CA PRO A 53 10.29 3.01 9.01
C PRO A 53 10.95 2.87 7.62
N TYR A 54 10.57 3.74 6.69
CA TYR A 54 11.24 3.89 5.39
C TYR A 54 11.88 5.28 5.28
N SER A 55 12.95 5.36 4.52
CA SER A 55 13.64 6.62 4.20
C SER A 55 12.94 7.38 3.08
N ILE A 56 13.25 8.68 2.98
CA ILE A 56 12.79 9.51 1.86
C ILE A 56 13.31 9.00 0.50
N ILE A 57 14.50 8.38 0.49
CA ILE A 57 15.10 7.82 -0.73
C ILE A 57 14.27 6.62 -1.21
N GLN A 58 13.91 5.72 -0.31
CA GLN A 58 13.05 4.57 -0.65
C GLN A 58 11.70 5.03 -1.19
N LEU A 59 11.04 5.99 -0.53
CA LEU A 59 9.78 6.54 -1.02
C LEU A 59 9.93 7.16 -2.42
N SER A 60 10.99 7.92 -2.65
CA SER A 60 11.27 8.55 -3.95
C SER A 60 11.45 7.51 -5.07
N GLN A 61 12.20 6.45 -4.80
CA GLN A 61 12.42 5.35 -5.75
C GLN A 61 11.10 4.64 -6.09
N THR A 62 10.31 4.30 -5.08
CA THR A 62 8.99 3.67 -5.27
C THR A 62 8.05 4.54 -6.09
N LEU A 63 8.01 5.85 -5.83
CA LEU A 63 7.22 6.77 -6.64
C LEU A 63 7.71 6.81 -8.09
N TYR A 64 9.04 6.86 -8.30
CA TYR A 64 9.61 6.86 -9.64
C TYR A 64 9.24 5.60 -10.42
N GLU A 65 9.35 4.42 -9.81
CA GLU A 65 8.96 3.14 -10.41
C GLU A 65 7.47 3.15 -10.81
N ILE A 66 6.59 3.61 -9.91
CA ILE A 66 5.15 3.64 -10.15
C ILE A 66 4.75 4.59 -11.28
N PHE A 67 5.42 5.73 -11.43
CA PHE A 67 5.04 6.72 -12.43
C PHE A 67 5.74 6.55 -13.78
N ASN A 68 6.83 5.79 -13.84
CA ASN A 68 7.64 5.63 -15.05
C ASN A 68 7.78 4.18 -15.55
N ALA A 69 7.18 3.19 -14.89
CA ALA A 69 6.93 1.87 -15.44
C ALA A 69 5.73 1.91 -16.41
#